data_AF-A0A8T4SNA0-F1
#
_entry.id   AF-A0A8T4SNA0-F1
#
_cell.length_a   1.000
_cell.length_b   1.000
_cell.length_c   1.000
_cell.angle_alpha   90.00
_cell.angle_beta   90.00
_cell.angle_gamma   90.00
#
_symmetry.space_group_name_H-M   'P 1'
#
loop_
_entity.id
_entity.type
_entity.pdbx_description
1 polymer ?
#
loop_
_entity_poly.entity_id
_entity_poly.type
_entity_poly.pdbx_seq_one_letter_code
_entity_poly.pdbx_strand_id
1 'polypeptide(L)'
;MNQKLGKTIIVLHISAVFYFLSGILFLILPFVLPNILEEEIFLTIMFVITALFSIAIGIFVEIVIKSLKNNKFWAWVAGLIICGLYIPSLFIVLGIIGLIGLLDRDVRKDFLKK
;
A
#
# COMPACT_ATOMS: atom_id res chain seq x y z
N MET A 1 4.85 21.36 -2.51
CA MET A 1 3.87 20.26 -2.33
C MET A 1 3.05 20.57 -1.09
N ASN A 2 1.71 20.47 -1.14
CA ASN A 2 0.85 20.76 0.00
C ASN A 2 1.28 19.91 1.21
N GLN A 3 1.50 20.52 2.38
CA GLN A 3 1.99 19.82 3.58
C GLN A 3 1.09 18.64 3.98
N LYS A 4 -0.22 18.76 3.75
CA LYS A 4 -1.20 17.70 4.04
C LYS A 4 -1.07 16.52 3.09
N LEU A 5 -0.84 16.77 1.80
CA LEU A 5 -0.52 15.73 0.82
C LEU A 5 0.82 15.05 1.15
N GLY A 6 1.79 15.80 1.69
CA GLY A 6 3.05 15.25 2.18
C GLY A 6 2.86 14.19 3.27
N LYS A 7 1.96 14.43 4.22
CA LYS A 7 1.61 13.44 5.26
C LYS A 7 1.01 12.18 4.66
N THR A 8 0.06 12.30 3.72
CA THR A 8 -0.48 11.14 2.99
C THR A 8 0.62 10.36 2.28
N ILE A 9 1.54 11.05 1.59
CA ILE A 9 2.63 10.38 0.87
C ILE A 9 3.52 9.59 1.82
N ILE A 10 3.88 10.15 2.97
CA ILE A 10 4.70 9.46 3.97
C ILE A 10 3.98 8.20 4.46
N VAL A 11 2.69 8.32 4.77
CA VAL A 11 1.84 7.21 5.21
C VAL A 11 1.78 6.09 4.17
N LEU A 12 1.57 6.44 2.89
CA LEU A 12 1.55 5.46 1.79
C LEU A 12 2.93 4.83 1.57
N HIS A 13 4.01 5.57 1.79
CA HIS A 13 5.35 5.03 1.67
C HIS A 13 5.65 4.01 2.78
N ILE A 14 5.24 4.32 4.01
CA ILE A 14 5.35 3.39 5.14
C ILE A 14 4.56 2.11 4.84
N SER A 15 3.32 2.22 4.34
CA SER A 15 2.53 1.04 4.00
C SER A 15 3.14 0.23 2.84
N ALA A 16 3.69 0.90 1.82
CA ALA A 16 4.42 0.21 0.75
C ALA A 16 5.60 -0.59 1.30
N VAL A 17 6.39 -0.03 2.22
CA VAL A 17 7.49 -0.74 2.89
C VAL A 17 6.96 -1.97 3.64
N PHE A 18 5.85 -1.87 4.36
CA PHE A 18 5.23 -3.03 5.01
C PHE A 18 4.85 -4.12 4.00
N TYR A 19 4.26 -3.77 2.86
CA TYR A 19 3.92 -4.73 1.80
C TYR A 19 5.16 -5.41 1.19
N PHE A 20 6.26 -4.68 1.02
CA PHE A 20 7.52 -5.28 0.58
C PHE A 20 8.10 -6.22 1.63
N LEU A 21 8.14 -5.80 2.90
CA LEU A 21 8.64 -6.61 4.01
C LEU A 21 7.81 -7.89 4.20
N SER A 22 6.47 -7.80 4.15
CA SER A 22 5.61 -8.99 4.21
C SER A 22 5.81 -9.90 3.01
N GLY A 23 5.98 -9.34 1.81
CA GLY A 23 6.27 -10.12 0.61
C GLY A 23 7.59 -10.89 0.71
N ILE A 24 8.66 -10.23 1.14
CA ILE A 24 9.97 -10.85 1.37
C ILE A 24 9.87 -11.92 2.46
N LEU A 25 9.17 -11.62 3.57
CA LEU A 25 8.97 -12.57 4.67
C LEU A 25 8.26 -13.83 4.18
N PHE A 26 7.17 -13.71 3.43
CA PHE A 26 6.44 -14.87 2.87
C PHE A 26 7.24 -15.65 1.84
N LEU A 27 8.18 -15.02 1.13
CA LEU A 27 9.10 -15.71 0.22
C LEU A 27 10.15 -16.53 0.98
N ILE A 28 10.62 -16.04 2.13
CA ILE A 28 11.66 -16.69 2.94
C ILE A 28 11.07 -17.78 3.85
N LEU A 29 9.83 -17.61 4.29
CA LEU A 29 9.17 -18.51 5.25
C LEU A 29 9.27 -20.00 4.89
N PRO A 30 9.06 -20.42 3.61
CA PRO A 30 9.17 -21.82 3.23
C PRO A 30 10.55 -22.43 3.39
N PHE A 31 11.60 -21.61 3.32
CA PHE A 31 12.97 -22.06 3.52
C PHE A 31 13.36 -22.12 4.99
N VAL A 32 12.75 -21.28 5.84
CA VAL A 32 13.03 -21.23 7.28
C VAL A 32 12.24 -22.29 8.06
N LEU A 33 11.06 -22.66 7.58
CA LEU A 33 10.18 -23.65 8.20
C LEU A 33 9.85 -24.82 7.24
N PRO A 34 10.87 -25.54 6.74
CA PRO A 34 10.66 -26.61 5.76
C PRO A 34 9.80 -27.75 6.33
N ASN A 35 9.99 -28.10 7.61
CA ASN A 35 9.28 -29.18 8.27
C ASN A 35 7.74 -28.99 8.37
N ILE A 36 7.23 -27.77 8.20
CA ILE A 36 5.78 -27.48 8.22
C ILE A 36 5.19 -27.55 6.80
N LEU A 37 6.04 -27.43 5.77
CA LEU A 37 5.64 -27.18 4.38
C LEU A 37 5.91 -28.35 3.43
N GLU A 38 6.75 -29.32 3.83
CA GLU A 38 7.11 -30.48 3.01
C GLU A 38 5.92 -31.39 2.67
N GLU A 39 4.87 -31.45 3.52
CA GLU A 39 3.68 -32.26 3.25
C GLU A 39 2.61 -31.52 2.43
N GLU A 40 2.71 -30.19 2.29
CA GLU A 40 1.67 -29.38 1.64
C GLU A 40 2.24 -28.48 0.53
N ILE A 41 2.45 -29.05 -0.65
CA ILE A 41 2.79 -28.33 -1.89
C ILE A 41 1.85 -27.14 -2.12
N PHE A 42 0.56 -27.31 -1.82
CA PHE A 42 -0.44 -26.26 -1.93
C PHE A 42 -0.12 -25.04 -1.05
N LEU A 43 0.30 -25.27 0.19
CA LEU A 43 0.63 -24.22 1.15
C LEU A 43 1.87 -23.42 0.68
N THR A 44 2.88 -24.11 0.14
CA THR A 44 4.07 -23.46 -0.45
C THR A 44 3.68 -22.56 -1.63
N ILE A 45 2.83 -23.03 -2.53
CA ILE A 45 2.33 -22.24 -3.67
C ILE A 45 1.54 -21.02 -3.18
N MET A 46 0.69 -21.19 -2.17
CA MET A 46 -0.06 -20.07 -1.58
C MET A 46 0.89 -19.00 -1.02
N PHE A 47 1.94 -19.39 -0.28
CA PHE A 47 2.93 -18.44 0.23
C PHE A 47 3.64 -17.65 -0.88
N VAL A 48 4.07 -18.33 -1.95
CA VAL A 48 4.72 -17.68 -3.10
C VAL A 48 3.76 -16.71 -3.80
N ILE A 49 2.51 -17.12 -4.05
CA ILE A 49 1.51 -16.25 -4.67
C ILE A 49 1.20 -15.05 -3.79
N THR A 50 0.99 -15.25 -2.49
CA THR A 50 0.75 -14.17 -1.53
C THR A 50 1.95 -13.21 -1.46
N ALA A 51 3.18 -13.74 -1.49
CA ALA A 51 4.39 -12.93 -1.51
C ALA A 51 4.46 -12.03 -2.75
N LEU A 52 4.26 -12.60 -3.94
CA LEU A 52 4.26 -11.87 -5.20
C LEU A 52 3.15 -10.82 -5.23
N PHE A 53 1.95 -11.17 -4.76
CA PHE A 53 0.83 -10.25 -4.67
C PHE A 53 1.11 -9.07 -3.72
N SER A 54 1.71 -9.35 -2.56
CA SER A 54 2.14 -8.33 -1.60
C SER A 54 3.15 -7.36 -2.22
N ILE A 55 4.17 -7.87 -2.92
CA ILE A 55 5.17 -7.06 -3.63
C ILE A 55 4.50 -6.22 -4.72
N ALA A 56 3.59 -6.81 -5.49
CA ALA A 56 2.85 -6.10 -6.54
C ALA A 56 2.00 -4.94 -5.97
N ILE A 57 1.35 -5.13 -4.82
CA ILE A 57 0.65 -4.05 -4.11
C ILE A 57 1.64 -2.95 -3.70
N GLY A 58 2.79 -3.30 -3.12
CA GLY A 58 3.82 -2.32 -2.76
C GLY A 58 4.27 -1.46 -3.94
N ILE A 59 4.52 -2.09 -5.10
CA ILE A 59 4.85 -1.40 -6.36
C ILE A 59 3.68 -0.51 -6.81
N PHE A 60 2.45 -1.00 -6.76
CA PHE A 60 1.27 -0.21 -7.13
C PHE A 60 1.12 1.03 -6.25
N VAL A 61 1.34 0.92 -4.94
CA VAL A 61 1.31 2.06 -4.02
C VAL A 61 2.39 3.09 -4.39
N GLU A 62 3.60 2.67 -4.74
CA GLU A 62 4.65 3.58 -5.23
C GLU A 62 4.27 4.30 -6.55
N ILE A 63 3.61 3.60 -7.47
CA ILE A 63 3.06 4.20 -8.69
C ILE A 63 2.01 5.27 -8.34
N VAL A 64 1.14 4.98 -7.37
CA VAL A 64 0.14 5.94 -6.87
C VAL A 64 0.85 7.16 -6.24
N ILE A 65 1.87 6.96 -5.41
CA ILE A 65 2.67 8.05 -4.82
C ILE A 65 3.30 8.93 -5.90
N LYS A 66 3.95 8.33 -6.89
CA LYS A 66 4.56 9.06 -8.02
C LYS A 66 3.50 9.85 -8.80
N SER A 67 2.32 9.27 -8.98
CA SER A 67 1.22 9.90 -9.71
C SER A 67 0.50 10.99 -8.91
N LEU A 68 0.43 10.86 -7.59
CA LEU A 68 -0.03 11.90 -6.66
C LEU A 68 0.90 13.12 -6.72
N LYS A 69 2.22 12.90 -6.73
CA LYS A 69 3.22 13.98 -6.89
C LYS A 69 3.06 14.73 -8.24
N ASN A 70 2.57 14.03 -9.27
CA ASN A 70 2.28 14.60 -10.59
C ASN A 70 0.86 15.19 -10.72
N ASN A 71 0.12 15.31 -9.62
CA ASN A 71 -1.25 15.86 -9.58
C ASN A 71 -2.18 15.17 -10.61
N LYS A 72 -2.18 13.84 -10.66
CA LYS A 72 -3.07 13.04 -11.51
C LYS A 72 -4.36 12.68 -10.74
N PHE A 73 -5.53 12.96 -11.31
CA PHE A 73 -6.83 12.71 -10.68
C PHE A 73 -7.04 11.22 -10.31
N TRP A 74 -6.71 10.29 -11.21
CA TRP A 74 -6.86 8.86 -10.92
C TRP A 74 -6.01 8.41 -9.72
N ALA A 75 -4.85 9.04 -9.48
CA ALA A 75 -4.01 8.74 -8.33
C ALA A 75 -4.63 9.23 -7.01
N TRP A 76 -5.37 10.34 -7.05
CA TRP A 76 -6.15 10.82 -5.92
C TRP A 76 -7.26 9.84 -5.55
N VAL A 77 -8.02 9.35 -6.56
CA VAL A 77 -9.04 8.32 -6.35
C VAL A 77 -8.44 7.01 -5.82
N ALA A 78 -7.35 6.54 -6.43
CA ALA A 78 -6.65 5.34 -5.97
C ALA A 78 -6.14 5.49 -4.52
N GLY A 79 -5.57 6.65 -4.18
CA GLY A 79 -5.14 6.96 -2.81
C GLY A 79 -6.29 6.91 -1.80
N LEU A 80 -7.48 7.43 -2.14
CA LEU A 80 -8.66 7.34 -1.29
C LEU A 80 -9.12 5.90 -1.07
N ILE A 81 -9.13 5.09 -2.14
CA ILE A 81 -9.49 3.67 -2.05
C ILE A 81 -8.49 2.92 -1.17
N ILE A 82 -7.18 3.11 -1.39
CA ILE A 82 -6.12 2.48 -0.59
C ILE A 82 -6.28 2.85 0.89
N CYS A 83 -6.44 4.15 1.19
CA CYS A 83 -6.58 4.59 2.58
C CYS A 83 -7.90 4.10 3.20
N GLY A 84 -8.97 3.97 2.41
CA GLY A 84 -10.24 3.37 2.83
C GLY A 84 -10.10 1.87 3.16
N LEU A 85 -9.35 1.12 2.35
CA LEU A 85 -9.02 -0.29 2.61
C LEU A 85 -8.15 -0.48 3.86
N TYR A 86 -7.43 0.55 4.30
CA TYR A 86 -6.66 0.49 5.54
C TYR A 86 -7.53 0.59 6.80
N ILE A 87 -8.73 1.19 6.73
CA ILE A 87 -9.64 1.34 7.89
C ILE A 87 -9.99 -0.01 8.55
N PRO A 88 -10.43 -1.05 7.81
CA PRO A 88 -10.75 -2.35 8.42
C PRO A 88 -9.51 -3.18 8.76
N SER A 89 -8.29 -2.67 8.53
CA SER A 89 -7.04 -3.40 8.72
C SER A 89 -6.26 -2.93 9.95
N LEU A 90 -5.15 -3.60 10.26
CA LEU A 90 -4.19 -3.17 11.29
C LEU A 90 -3.60 -1.76 11.03
N PHE A 91 -3.78 -1.22 9.83
CA PHE A 91 -3.28 0.08 9.41
C PHE A 91 -4.32 1.21 9.54
N ILE A 92 -5.35 1.07 10.38
CA ILE A 92 -6.42 2.08 10.54
C ILE A 92 -5.89 3.51 10.76
N VAL A 93 -4.87 3.68 11.60
CA VAL A 93 -4.27 4.99 11.90
C VAL A 93 -3.65 5.61 10.63
N LEU A 94 -2.95 4.79 9.84
CA LEU A 94 -2.40 5.20 8.54
C LEU A 94 -3.53 5.58 7.58
N GLY A 95 -4.59 4.77 7.50
CA GLY A 95 -5.77 5.05 6.66
C GLY A 95 -6.41 6.40 6.98
N ILE A 96 -6.64 6.69 8.26
CA ILE A 96 -7.24 7.96 8.71
C ILE A 96 -6.35 9.15 8.36
N ILE A 97 -5.05 9.10 8.67
CA ILE A 97 -4.12 10.20 8.37
C ILE A 97 -4.04 10.44 6.85
N GLY A 98 -3.98 9.37 6.06
CA GLY A 98 -3.95 9.43 4.61
C GLY A 98 -5.21 10.07 4.03
N LEU A 99 -6.39 9.67 4.51
CA LEU A 99 -7.69 10.23 4.11
C LEU A 99 -7.81 11.70 4.45
N ILE A 100 -7.42 12.12 5.66
CA ILE A 100 -7.46 13.53 6.06
C ILE A 100 -6.62 14.39 5.10
N GLY A 101 -5.44 13.90 4.71
CA GLY A 101 -4.59 14.62 3.77
C GLY A 101 -5.15 14.67 2.34
N LEU A 102 -5.81 13.60 1.87
CA LEU A 102 -6.40 13.55 0.52
C LEU A 102 -7.73 14.31 0.40
N LEU A 103 -8.54 14.31 1.46
CA LEU A 103 -9.84 14.98 1.50
C LEU A 103 -9.74 16.46 1.84
N ASP A 104 -8.55 16.94 2.18
CA ASP A 104 -8.32 18.34 2.47
C ASP A 104 -8.77 19.23 1.30
N ARG A 105 -9.38 20.37 1.64
CA ARG A 105 -10.03 21.24 0.67
C ARG A 105 -9.04 21.79 -0.36
N ASP A 106 -7.82 22.09 0.05
CA ASP A 106 -6.80 22.67 -0.83
C ASP A 106 -6.22 21.58 -1.75
N VAL A 107 -5.93 20.40 -1.18
CA VAL A 107 -5.48 19.22 -1.96
C VAL A 107 -6.53 18.82 -2.99
N ARG A 108 -7.80 18.69 -2.59
CA ARG A 108 -8.89 18.30 -3.49
C ARG A 108 -9.07 19.28 -4.65
N LYS A 109 -8.93 20.59 -4.41
CA LYS A 109 -9.00 21.61 -5.48
C LYS A 109 -7.90 21.42 -6.51
N ASP A 110 -6.70 21.03 -6.10
CA ASP A 110 -5.58 20.82 -7.03
C ASP A 110 -5.83 19.63 -7.98
N PHE A 111 -6.55 18.60 -7.52
CA PHE A 111 -6.90 17.43 -8.33
C PHE A 111 -8.17 17.59 -9.18
N LEU A 112 -9.13 18.42 -8.75
CA LEU A 112 -10.41 18.65 -9.46
C LEU A 112 -10.38 19.79 -10.48
N LYS A 113 -9.31 20.59 -10.53
CA LYS A 113 -9.16 21.72 -11.47
C LYS A 113 -8.61 21.33 -12.84
N LYS A 114 -8.29 20.06 -13.07
CA LYS A 114 -7.89 19.49 -14.37
C LYS A 114 -9.06 18.78 -15.00
#